data_AF-A0AAN9BG66-F1
#
_entry.id   AF-A0AAN9BG66-F1
#
_cell.length_a   1.000
_cell.length_b   1.000
_cell.length_c   1.000
_cell.angle_alpha   90.00
_cell.angle_beta   90.00
_cell.angle_gamma   90.00
#
_symmetry.space_group_name_H-M   'P 1'
#
loop_
_entity.id
_entity.type
_entity.pdbx_description
1 polymer ?
#
loop_
_entity_poly.entity_id
_entity_poly.type
_entity_poly.pdbx_seq_one_letter_code
_entity_poly.pdbx_strand_id
1 'polypeptide(L)'
;MAANSTSNPQGYQTGGEDDQLLSMEKLRASPEIWPEQIPGVSEFASTKLPASNSESPPKWLADLEKDDIDLLQEFGSLTAAQLMEKVRGLQNLAYQLGLDEAREMTRGKFLNILEKPKSRF
;
A
#
# COMPACT_ATOMS: atom_id res chain seq x y z
N MET A 1 72.70 -24.48 -9.45
CA MET A 1 71.63 -25.49 -9.52
C MET A 1 70.44 -24.96 -8.70
N ALA A 2 69.25 -24.93 -9.32
CA ALA A 2 67.88 -24.86 -8.76
C ALA A 2 67.54 -23.70 -7.78
N ALA A 3 66.64 -22.76 -8.14
CA ALA A 3 65.16 -22.82 -8.02
C ALA A 3 64.69 -22.60 -6.57
N ASN A 4 63.64 -21.86 -6.20
CA ASN A 4 62.50 -21.32 -6.92
C ASN A 4 61.89 -20.19 -6.06
N SER A 5 61.24 -19.24 -6.73
CA SER A 5 60.41 -18.17 -6.18
C SER A 5 59.23 -18.72 -5.35
N THR A 6 58.85 -18.02 -4.27
CA THR A 6 57.43 -17.80 -3.90
C THR A 6 57.37 -16.54 -3.03
N SER A 7 56.93 -15.45 -3.66
CA SER A 7 56.58 -14.18 -3.03
C SER A 7 55.12 -14.19 -2.61
N ASN A 8 54.80 -13.84 -1.35
CA ASN A 8 53.50 -13.28 -1.01
C ASN A 8 53.57 -12.45 0.28
N PRO A 9 53.51 -11.11 0.22
CA PRO A 9 53.10 -10.29 1.35
C PRO A 9 51.57 -10.08 1.28
N GLN A 10 50.88 -10.59 2.30
CA GLN A 10 49.46 -10.38 2.53
C GLN A 10 49.25 -8.94 3.03
N GLY A 11 48.28 -8.23 2.44
CA GLY A 11 47.66 -7.06 3.05
C GLY A 11 47.74 -5.75 2.26
N TYR A 12 47.20 -5.72 1.04
CA TYR A 12 46.74 -4.44 0.48
C TYR A 12 45.41 -4.09 1.15
N GLN A 13 45.41 -3.05 1.98
CA GLN A 13 44.20 -2.34 2.38
C GLN A 13 43.72 -1.56 1.16
N THR A 14 42.78 -2.13 0.40
CA THR A 14 41.99 -1.39 -0.58
C THR A 14 40.81 -0.80 0.17
N GLY A 15 40.89 0.48 0.52
CA GLY A 15 39.72 1.27 0.91
C GLY A 15 38.81 1.41 -0.30
N GLY A 16 37.88 0.48 -0.45
CA GLY A 16 36.77 0.59 -1.40
C GLY A 16 35.71 1.46 -0.76
N GLU A 17 35.74 2.75 -1.07
CA GLU A 17 34.76 3.76 -0.64
C GLU A 17 33.52 3.76 -1.57
N ASP A 18 33.24 2.62 -2.20
CA ASP A 18 32.28 2.51 -3.29
C ASP A 18 30.91 1.98 -2.81
N ASP A 19 30.82 1.56 -1.55
CA ASP A 19 29.72 0.72 -1.07
C ASP A 19 28.61 1.46 -0.31
N GLN A 20 28.54 2.80 -0.40
CA GLN A 20 27.50 3.52 0.34
C GLN A 20 26.96 4.80 -0.30
N LEU A 21 26.72 4.78 -1.62
CA LEU A 21 25.68 5.63 -2.22
C LEU A 21 24.28 5.03 -1.99
N LEU A 22 23.98 4.63 -0.76
CA LEU A 22 22.65 4.19 -0.37
C LEU A 22 21.81 5.44 -0.11
N SER A 23 20.85 5.73 -0.97
CA SER A 23 19.86 6.78 -0.69
C SER A 23 19.07 6.38 0.56
N MET A 24 19.20 7.17 1.63
CA MET A 24 18.38 7.05 2.85
C MET A 24 16.96 7.58 2.60
N GLU A 25 16.38 7.27 1.45
CA GLU A 25 14.99 7.57 1.14
C GLU A 25 14.12 6.61 1.96
N LYS A 26 13.56 7.13 3.05
CA LYS A 26 12.46 6.49 3.73
C LYS A 26 11.22 6.73 2.88
N LEU A 27 10.88 5.76 2.02
CA LEU A 27 9.56 5.72 1.38
C LEU A 27 8.53 5.91 2.50
N ARG A 28 7.77 7.01 2.47
CA ARG A 28 6.64 7.15 3.37
C ARG A 28 5.77 5.93 3.12
N ALA A 29 5.62 5.09 4.14
CA ALA A 29 4.56 4.09 4.12
C ALA A 29 3.28 4.83 3.76
N SER A 30 2.53 4.31 2.78
CA SER A 30 1.17 4.78 2.52
C SER A 30 0.49 5.00 3.87
N PRO A 31 -0.15 6.16 4.10
CA PRO A 31 -0.81 6.43 5.38
C PRO A 31 -1.59 5.19 5.79
N GLU A 32 -1.31 4.70 7.00
CA GLU A 32 -1.98 3.54 7.57
C GLU A 32 -3.47 3.82 7.49
N ILE A 33 -4.16 3.10 6.60
CA ILE A 33 -5.48 3.49 6.11
C ILE A 33 -6.47 3.56 7.27
N TRP A 34 -6.19 2.84 8.36
CA TRP A 34 -6.77 3.07 9.68
C TRP A 34 -5.77 2.67 10.77
N PRO A 35 -5.25 3.59 11.61
CA PRO A 35 -4.71 3.16 12.89
C PRO A 35 -5.91 2.61 13.69
N GLU A 36 -5.97 1.30 13.91
CA GLU A 36 -7.03 0.61 14.66
C GLU A 36 -7.25 1.22 16.07
N GLN A 37 -8.03 2.30 16.19
CA GLN A 37 -8.40 2.89 17.50
C GLN A 37 -9.75 3.61 17.48
N ILE A 38 -10.73 3.15 16.68
CA ILE A 38 -12.12 3.56 16.88
C ILE A 38 -12.94 2.35 17.33
N PRO A 39 -13.13 2.16 18.65
CA PRO A 39 -14.03 1.15 19.19
C PRO A 39 -15.41 1.25 18.53
N GLY A 40 -15.93 0.13 18.00
CA GLY A 40 -17.26 0.04 17.38
C GLY A 40 -17.27 0.06 15.85
N VAL A 41 -16.19 0.45 15.15
CA VAL A 41 -16.15 0.43 13.67
C VAL A 41 -16.28 -0.98 13.10
N SER A 42 -15.50 -1.93 13.61
CA SER A 42 -15.48 -3.31 13.09
C SER A 42 -16.84 -4.00 13.25
N GLU A 43 -17.51 -3.79 14.39
CA GLU A 43 -18.83 -4.40 14.65
C GLU A 43 -19.96 -3.67 13.89
N PHE A 44 -19.86 -2.35 13.70
CA PHE A 44 -20.78 -1.60 12.84
C PHE A 44 -20.65 -2.06 11.38
N ALA A 45 -19.43 -2.26 10.88
CA ALA A 45 -19.16 -2.79 9.56
C ALA A 45 -19.82 -4.18 9.39
N SER A 46 -19.64 -5.11 10.34
CA SER A 46 -20.29 -6.42 10.29
C SER A 46 -21.82 -6.39 10.35
N THR A 47 -22.41 -5.35 10.95
CA THR A 47 -23.87 -5.26 11.15
C THR A 47 -24.59 -4.50 10.03
N LYS A 48 -23.91 -3.52 9.41
CA LYS A 48 -24.51 -2.59 8.43
C LYS A 48 -24.04 -2.80 7.01
N LEU A 49 -22.84 -3.33 6.82
CA LEU A 49 -22.49 -3.87 5.51
C LEU A 49 -23.33 -5.14 5.34
N PRO A 50 -23.88 -5.41 4.14
CA PRO A 50 -24.40 -6.73 3.86
C PRO A 50 -23.31 -7.70 4.26
N ALA A 51 -23.62 -8.65 5.15
CA ALA A 51 -22.67 -9.65 5.60
C ALA A 51 -22.00 -10.20 4.33
N SER A 52 -20.75 -9.80 4.09
CA SER A 52 -19.92 -10.47 3.12
C SER A 52 -19.61 -11.79 3.78
N ASN A 53 -20.60 -12.70 3.71
CA ASN A 53 -20.33 -14.11 3.77
C ASN A 53 -19.28 -14.32 2.68
N SER A 54 -18.07 -14.57 3.14
CA SER A 54 -16.83 -14.71 2.42
C SER A 54 -16.80 -15.97 1.53
N GLU A 55 -17.91 -16.30 0.87
CA GLU A 55 -18.02 -17.46 -0.03
C GLU A 55 -17.85 -17.08 -1.50
N SER A 56 -18.18 -15.84 -1.88
CA SER A 56 -17.86 -15.35 -3.22
C SER A 56 -16.41 -14.85 -3.25
N PRO A 57 -15.60 -15.25 -4.24
CA PRO A 57 -14.31 -14.64 -4.49
C PRO A 57 -14.42 -13.12 -4.50
N PRO A 58 -13.41 -12.39 -4.00
CA PRO A 58 -13.38 -10.94 -4.12
C PRO A 58 -13.67 -10.51 -5.57
N LYS A 59 -14.32 -9.36 -5.78
CA LYS A 59 -14.65 -8.88 -7.13
C LYS A 59 -13.45 -8.81 -8.08
N TRP A 60 -12.24 -8.59 -7.58
CA TRP A 60 -11.00 -8.61 -8.38
C TRP A 60 -10.52 -10.02 -8.76
N LEU A 61 -11.05 -11.05 -8.11
CA LEU A 61 -10.84 -12.46 -8.42
C LEU A 61 -12.01 -13.05 -9.24
N ALA A 62 -13.06 -12.25 -9.49
CA ALA A 62 -14.14 -12.61 -10.40
C ALA A 62 -13.67 -12.50 -11.86
N ASP A 63 -14.43 -13.10 -12.78
CA ASP A 63 -14.15 -12.98 -14.21
C ASP A 63 -14.12 -11.50 -14.63
N LEU A 64 -13.15 -11.15 -15.47
CA LEU A 64 -12.98 -9.78 -15.96
C LEU A 64 -14.22 -9.36 -16.74
N GLU A 65 -14.82 -8.25 -16.32
CA GLU A 65 -15.93 -7.64 -17.02
C GLU A 65 -15.42 -6.95 -18.29
N LYS A 66 -16.35 -6.65 -19.21
CA LYS A 66 -15.99 -5.94 -20.44
C LYS A 66 -15.29 -4.60 -20.16
N ASP A 67 -15.74 -3.89 -19.14
CA ASP A 67 -15.17 -2.61 -18.72
C ASP A 67 -13.74 -2.77 -18.18
N ASP A 68 -13.44 -3.86 -17.46
CA ASP A 68 -12.09 -4.16 -16.97
C ASP A 68 -11.12 -4.41 -18.13
N ILE A 69 -11.59 -5.13 -19.15
CA ILE A 69 -10.81 -5.41 -20.37
C ILE A 69 -10.54 -4.11 -21.14
N ASP A 70 -11.56 -3.26 -21.28
CA ASP A 70 -11.43 -1.97 -21.97
C ASP A 70 -10.46 -1.04 -21.20
N LEU A 71 -10.49 -1.06 -19.86
CA LEU A 71 -9.54 -0.33 -19.01
C LEU A 71 -8.09 -0.85 -19.14
N LEU A 72 -7.91 -2.18 -19.18
CA LEU A 72 -6.59 -2.79 -19.41
C LEU A 72 -6.00 -2.39 -20.78
N GLN A 73 -6.84 -2.36 -21.82
CA GLN A 73 -6.43 -1.90 -23.14
C GLN A 73 -6.04 -0.42 -23.14
N GLU A 74 -6.82 0.42 -22.44
CA GLU A 74 -6.49 1.84 -22.27
C GLU A 74 -5.10 2.00 -21.65
N PHE A 75 -4.81 1.30 -20.54
CA PHE A 75 -3.49 1.34 -19.89
C PHE A 75 -2.38 0.74 -20.76
N GLY A 76 -2.65 -0.35 -21.49
CA GLY A 76 -1.68 -0.98 -22.39
C GLY A 76 -1.32 -0.13 -23.61
N SER A 77 -2.19 0.81 -23.98
CA SER A 77 -1.93 1.77 -25.08
C SER A 77 -1.04 2.95 -24.67
N LEU A 78 -0.81 3.15 -23.37
CA LEU A 78 -0.01 4.26 -22.85
C LEU A 78 1.49 4.00 -23.02
N THR A 79 2.24 5.06 -23.25
CA THR A 79 3.70 5.01 -23.10
C THR A 79 4.07 4.85 -21.62
N ALA A 80 5.28 4.34 -21.35
CA ALA A 80 5.76 4.15 -19.98
C ALA A 80 5.71 5.44 -19.13
N ALA A 81 6.02 6.59 -19.75
CA ALA A 81 5.96 7.89 -19.06
C ALA A 81 4.51 8.26 -18.67
N GLN A 82 3.56 8.10 -19.59
CA GLN A 82 2.14 8.39 -19.34
C GLN A 82 1.54 7.42 -18.29
N LEU A 83 1.94 6.15 -18.32
CA LEU A 83 1.51 5.18 -17.31
C LEU A 83 2.01 5.59 -15.92
N MET A 84 3.28 6.00 -15.78
CA MET A 84 3.83 6.48 -14.51
C MET A 84 3.13 7.74 -14.00
N GLU A 85 2.76 8.66 -14.90
CA GLU A 85 1.95 9.83 -14.55
C GLU A 85 0.57 9.43 -14.03
N LYS A 86 -0.10 8.49 -14.70
CA LYS A 86 -1.41 7.99 -14.27
C LYS A 86 -1.35 7.25 -12.93
N VAL A 87 -0.30 6.46 -12.70
CA VAL A 87 -0.03 5.83 -11.39
C VAL A 87 0.14 6.88 -10.30
N ARG A 88 0.91 7.95 -10.55
CA ARG A 88 1.05 9.06 -9.60
C ARG A 88 -0.28 9.76 -9.34
N GLY A 89 -1.11 9.95 -10.37
CA GLY A 89 -2.46 10.49 -10.26
C GLY A 89 -3.34 9.65 -9.34
N LEU A 90 -3.36 8.32 -9.53
CA LEU A 90 -4.10 7.39 -8.68
C LEU A 90 -3.62 7.40 -7.23
N GLN A 91 -2.31 7.48 -7.00
CA GLN A 91 -1.74 7.60 -5.65
C GLN A 91 -2.19 8.89 -4.95
N ASN A 92 -2.18 10.02 -5.68
CA ASN A 92 -2.67 11.30 -5.15
C ASN A 92 -4.17 11.24 -4.83
N LEU A 93 -4.97 10.64 -5.72
CA LEU A 93 -6.41 10.47 -5.50
C LEU A 93 -6.68 9.59 -4.27
N ALA A 94 -6.01 8.44 -4.16
CA ALA A 94 -6.13 7.56 -3.00
C ALA A 94 -5.76 8.27 -1.69
N TYR A 95 -4.73 9.14 -1.71
CA TYR A 95 -4.37 9.96 -0.57
C TYR A 95 -5.48 10.95 -0.18
N GLN A 96 -6.04 11.68 -1.15
CA GLN A 96 -7.13 12.63 -0.89
C GLN A 96 -8.38 11.92 -0.36
N LEU A 97 -8.75 10.79 -0.97
CA LEU A 97 -9.87 9.98 -0.51
C LEU A 97 -9.66 9.49 0.93
N GLY A 98 -8.44 9.05 1.28
CA GLY A 98 -8.14 8.64 2.65
C GLY A 98 -8.27 9.78 3.67
N LEU A 99 -7.89 11.02 3.30
CA LEU A 99 -8.10 12.20 4.16
C LEU A 99 -9.59 12.50 4.36
N ASP A 100 -10.37 12.43 3.28
CA ASP A 100 -11.81 12.69 3.33
C ASP A 100 -12.53 11.59 4.14
N GLU A 101 -12.17 10.34 3.94
CA GLU A 101 -12.71 9.19 4.68
C GLU A 101 -12.43 9.31 6.19
N ALA A 102 -11.18 9.63 6.57
CA ALA A 102 -10.81 9.85 7.97
C ALA A 102 -11.57 11.02 8.62
N ARG A 103 -11.83 12.09 7.86
CA ARG A 103 -12.65 13.22 8.32
C ARG A 103 -14.09 12.78 8.57
N GLU A 104 -14.69 12.07 7.63
CA GLU A 104 -16.08 11.61 7.76
C GLU A 104 -16.23 10.57 8.89
N MET A 105 -15.25 9.69 9.09
CA MET A 105 -15.25 8.75 10.21
C MET A 105 -15.12 9.46 11.56
N THR A 106 -14.30 10.52 11.63
CA THR A 106 -14.21 11.36 12.83
C THR A 106 -15.54 12.06 13.11
N ARG A 107 -16.23 12.59 12.09
CA ARG A 107 -17.58 13.16 12.22
C ARG A 107 -18.58 12.12 12.70
N GLY A 108 -18.57 10.92 12.12
CA GLY A 108 -19.43 9.81 12.51
C GLY A 108 -19.26 9.40 13.98
N LYS A 109 -18.01 9.43 14.48
CA LYS A 109 -17.70 9.21 15.90
C LYS A 109 -18.35 10.27 16.80
N PHE A 110 -18.26 11.56 16.47
CA PHE A 110 -18.88 12.63 17.28
C PHE A 110 -20.41 12.61 17.23
N LEU A 111 -20.98 12.05 16.17
CA LEU A 111 -22.43 11.88 16.02
C LEU A 111 -22.94 10.56 16.60
N ASN A 112 -22.06 9.75 17.22
CA ASN A 112 -22.38 8.44 17.79
C ASN A 112 -23.11 7.50 16.82
N ILE A 113 -22.88 7.64 15.50
CA ILE A 113 -23.54 6.84 14.47
C ILE A 113 -23.11 5.37 14.56
N LEU A 114 -21.88 5.15 15.04
CA LEU A 114 -21.28 3.83 15.24
C LEU A 114 -21.52 3.27 16.66
N GLU A 115 -22.20 4.02 17.53
CA GLU A 115 -22.45 3.57 18.91
C GLU A 115 -23.54 2.48 18.91
N LYS A 116 -23.33 1.43 19.72
CA LYS A 116 -24.32 0.37 19.87
C LYS A 116 -25.59 0.90 20.54
N PRO A 117 -26.79 0.51 20.09
CA PRO A 117 -28.00 0.81 20.84
C PRO A 117 -27.88 0.21 22.25
N LYS A 118 -28.04 1.07 23.26
CA LYS A 118 -27.96 0.68 24.66
C LYS A 118 -29.12 -0.28 24.94
N SER A 119 -28.82 -1.56 25.18
CA SER A 119 -29.80 -2.56 25.61
C SER A 119 -30.44 -2.09 26.92
N ARG A 120 -31.64 -1.51 26.84
CA ARG A 120 -32.48 -1.29 28.02
C ARG A 120 -33.09 -2.64 28.38
N PHE A 121 -32.57 -3.25 29.43
CA PHE A 121 -33.30 -4.24 30.22
C PHE A 121 -34.45 -3.56 30.95
#